data_AF-A0A4R2TZ53-F1
#
_entry.id   AF-A0A4R2TZ53-F1
#
_cell.length_a   1.000
_cell.length_b   1.000
_cell.length_c   1.000
_cell.angle_alpha   90.00
_cell.angle_beta   90.00
_cell.angle_gamma   90.00
#
_symmetry.space_group_name_H-M   'P 1'
#
loop_
_entity.id
_entity.type
_entity.pdbx_description
1 polymer ?
#
loop_
_entity_poly.entity_id
_entity_poly.type
_entity_poly.pdbx_seq_one_letter_code
_entity_poly.pdbx_strand_id
1 'polypeptide(L)'
;MKIGIKYCGGCNPMYDRNALYEAVKVKYSNIYTFHSANSNNGFDYIWIISGCKRQCVNVEEIKDRGYRYIISTEFDIQLFFNGFK
;
A
#
# COMPACT_ATOMS: atom_id res chain seq x y z
N MET A 1 12.91 -1.20 -6.48
CA MET A 1 12.37 -0.11 -5.64
C MET A 1 11.70 -0.71 -4.40
N LYS A 2 11.75 -0.03 -3.26
CA LYS A 2 11.21 -0.48 -1.96
C LYS A 2 9.83 0.11 -1.71
N ILE A 3 8.84 -0.75 -1.50
CA ILE A 3 7.46 -0.39 -1.15
C ILE A 3 7.21 -0.75 0.32
N GLY A 4 6.91 0.26 1.12
CA GLY A 4 6.43 0.11 2.48
C GLY A 4 4.92 -0.16 2.50
N ILE A 5 4.47 -1.12 3.29
CA ILE A 5 3.06 -1.47 3.46
C ILE A 5 2.58 -1.00 4.83
N LYS A 6 1.51 -0.21 4.85
CA LYS A 6 0.68 0.05 6.03
C LYS A 6 -0.74 -0.42 5.75
N TYR A 7 -1.45 -0.77 6.81
CA TYR A 7 -2.86 -1.13 6.74
C TYR A 7 -3.73 -0.08 7.44
N CYS A 8 -4.86 0.26 6.82
CA CYS A 8 -5.93 1.05 7.40
C CYS A 8 -7.27 0.33 7.21
N GLY A 9 -8.33 0.77 7.89
CA GLY A 9 -9.69 0.30 7.64
C GLY A 9 -10.00 -1.05 8.28
N GLY A 10 -9.25 -1.45 9.31
CA GLY A 10 -9.52 -2.66 10.09
C GLY A 10 -10.81 -2.62 10.91
N CYS A 11 -11.40 -1.43 11.11
CA CYS A 11 -12.64 -1.23 11.86
C CYS A 11 -13.90 -1.70 11.13
N ASN A 12 -13.89 -1.79 9.79
CA ASN A 12 -15.00 -2.32 8.98
C ASN A 12 -14.49 -2.81 7.61
N PRO A 13 -13.74 -3.92 7.56
CA PRO A 13 -13.18 -4.43 6.31
C PRO A 13 -14.30 -4.94 5.40
N MET A 14 -14.45 -4.33 4.22
CA MET A 14 -15.41 -4.78 3.21
C MET A 14 -14.82 -5.80 2.23
N TYR A 15 -13.52 -6.07 2.33
CA TYR A 15 -12.82 -7.06 1.52
C TYR A 15 -11.57 -7.57 2.25
N ASP A 16 -11.03 -8.70 1.79
CA ASP A 16 -9.79 -9.27 2.31
C ASP A 16 -8.57 -8.48 1.79
N ARG A 17 -8.15 -7.51 2.60
CA ARG A 17 -6.97 -6.68 2.33
C ARG A 17 -5.66 -7.47 2.29
N ASN A 18 -5.58 -8.64 2.94
CA ASN A 18 -4.40 -9.48 2.90
C ASN A 18 -4.34 -10.25 1.58
N ALA A 19 -5.47 -10.77 1.10
CA ALA A 19 -5.55 -11.42 -0.21
C ALA A 19 -5.12 -10.46 -1.34
N LEU A 20 -5.57 -9.19 -1.28
CA LEU A 20 -5.13 -8.14 -2.21
C LEU A 20 -3.61 -7.93 -2.16
N TYR A 21 -3.05 -7.82 -0.95
CA TYR A 21 -1.61 -7.67 -0.78
C TYR A 21 -0.81 -8.86 -1.33
N GLU A 22 -1.19 -10.08 -0.99
CA GLU A 22 -0.47 -11.29 -1.40
C GLU A 22 -0.51 -11.50 -2.91
N ALA A 23 -1.67 -11.31 -3.56
CA ALA A 23 -1.79 -11.40 -5.01
C ALA A 23 -0.80 -10.48 -5.74
N VAL A 24 -0.60 -9.29 -5.19
CA VAL A 24 0.24 -8.24 -5.79
C VAL A 24 1.71 -8.47 -5.48
N LYS A 25 2.02 -8.84 -4.25
CA LYS A 25 3.37 -9.22 -3.84
C LYS A 25 3.90 -10.35 -4.73
N VAL A 26 3.10 -11.39 -4.97
CA VAL A 26 3.49 -12.49 -5.88
C VAL A 26 3.77 -11.96 -7.28
N LYS A 27 2.84 -11.17 -7.83
CA LYS A 27 2.92 -10.67 -9.21
C LYS A 27 4.09 -9.72 -9.49
N TYR A 28 4.52 -8.94 -8.49
CA TYR A 28 5.51 -7.87 -8.68
C TYR A 28 6.79 -8.05 -7.86
N SER A 29 6.96 -9.20 -7.19
CA SER A 29 8.15 -9.53 -6.37
C SER A 29 9.48 -9.52 -7.13
N ASN A 30 9.44 -9.67 -8.46
CA ASN A 30 10.61 -9.62 -9.33
C ASN A 30 11.11 -8.19 -9.64
N ILE A 31 10.29 -7.17 -9.37
CA ILE A 31 10.60 -5.76 -9.71
C ILE A 31 10.65 -4.89 -8.44
N TYR A 32 9.81 -5.21 -7.44
CA TYR A 32 9.63 -4.43 -6.22
C TYR A 32 9.84 -5.31 -4.99
N THR A 33 10.43 -4.72 -3.95
CA THR A 33 10.52 -5.35 -2.63
C THR A 33 9.49 -4.73 -1.69
N PHE A 34 8.74 -5.59 -1.01
CA PHE A 34 7.66 -5.19 -0.13
C PHE A 34 8.05 -5.45 1.32
N HIS A 35 7.89 -4.45 2.19
CA HIS A 35 8.14 -4.58 3.62
C HIS A 35 7.04 -3.88 4.43
N SER A 36 6.81 -4.31 5.67
CA SER A 36 6.01 -3.51 6.60
C SER A 36 6.66 -2.14 6.80
N ALA A 37 5.90 -1.08 6.61
CA ALA A 37 6.43 0.27 6.69
C ALA A 37 6.65 0.68 8.15
N ASN A 38 7.91 0.85 8.52
CA ASN A 38 8.32 1.43 9.80
C ASN A 38 9.02 2.78 9.53
N SER A 39 9.02 3.64 10.54
CA SER A 39 9.46 5.04 10.45
C SER A 39 10.94 5.27 10.14
N ASN A 40 11.71 4.21 9.87
CA ASN A 40 13.14 4.28 9.69
C ASN A 40 13.67 3.62 8.41
N ASN A 41 12.80 2.98 7.62
CA ASN A 41 13.21 2.33 6.40
C ASN A 41 12.96 3.30 5.24
N GLY A 42 14.02 3.74 4.55
CA GLY A 42 13.93 4.62 3.39
C GLY A 42 13.20 3.95 2.23
N PHE A 43 11.87 4.07 2.21
CA PHE A 43 11.01 3.56 1.16
C PHE A 43 10.91 4.56 0.00
N ASP A 44 10.82 4.03 -1.22
CA ASP A 44 10.52 4.85 -2.38
C ASP A 44 9.01 5.21 -2.39
N TYR A 45 8.19 4.22 -2.02
CA TYR A 45 6.73 4.31 -1.97
C TYR A 45 6.16 3.74 -0.69
N ILE A 46 5.02 4.27 -0.26
CA ILE A 46 4.25 3.75 0.86
C ILE A 46 2.84 3.50 0.39
N TRP A 47 2.44 2.24 0.43
CA TRP A 47 1.07 1.83 0.17
C TRP A 47 0.32 1.72 1.48
N ILE A 48 -0.82 2.39 1.52
CA ILE A 48 -1.76 2.35 2.62
C ILE A 48 -2.95 1.53 2.15
N ILE A 49 -2.95 0.25 2.49
CA ILE A 49 -3.99 -0.68 2.06
C ILE A 49 -5.22 -0.47 2.96
N SER A 50 -6.28 0.13 2.42
CA SER A 50 -7.44 0.56 3.18
C SER A 50 -8.62 -0.40 3.03
N GLY A 51 -8.87 -1.23 4.05
CA GLY A 51 -9.98 -2.20 4.04
C GLY A 51 -11.39 -1.59 4.06
N CYS A 52 -11.55 -0.28 4.28
CA CYS A 52 -12.86 0.36 4.35
C CYS A 52 -12.92 1.65 3.50
N LYS A 53 -14.12 2.02 3.03
CA LYS A 53 -14.36 3.23 2.21
C LYS A 53 -14.14 4.54 2.97
N ARG A 54 -14.14 4.51 4.31
CA ARG A 54 -13.98 5.74 5.12
C ARG A 54 -12.58 6.32 5.02
N GLN A 55 -11.56 5.50 4.73
CA GLN A 55 -10.16 5.92 4.56
C GLN A 55 -9.71 6.92 5.65
N CYS A 56 -10.10 6.67 6.90
CA CYS A 56 -9.98 7.65 7.99
C CYS A 56 -8.54 7.87 8.48
N VAL A 57 -7.55 7.23 7.86
CA VAL A 57 -6.14 7.44 8.20
C VAL A 57 -5.70 8.81 7.72
N ASN A 58 -5.15 9.59 8.64
CA ASN A 58 -4.48 10.82 8.29
C ASN A 58 -3.12 10.47 7.66
N VAL A 59 -3.04 10.56 6.34
CA VAL A 59 -1.83 10.22 5.56
C VAL A 59 -0.67 11.17 5.89
N GLU A 60 -0.95 12.36 6.42
CA GLU A 60 0.06 13.34 6.83
C GLU A 60 0.79 12.94 8.10
N GLU A 61 0.15 12.18 9.00
CA GLU A 61 0.75 11.68 10.24
C GLU A 61 1.71 10.51 10.04
N ILE A 62 1.74 9.93 8.83
CA ILE A 62 2.67 8.86 8.48
C ILE A 62 4.06 9.45 8.33
N LYS A 63 4.90 9.28 9.36
CA LYS A 63 6.27 9.82 9.43
C LYS A 63 7.27 9.13 8.52
N ASP A 64 6.88 8.01 7.91
CA ASP A 64 7.73 7.28 6.99
C ASP A 64 8.00 8.12 5.72
N ARG A 65 9.22 7.99 5.18
CA ARG A 65 9.66 8.69 3.97
C ARG A 65 9.29 7.86 2.73
N GLY A 66 8.76 8.51 1.70
CA GLY A 66 8.34 7.91 0.42
C GLY A 66 7.04 8.51 -0.11
N TYR A 67 6.76 8.34 -1.41
CA TYR A 67 5.49 8.79 -2.01
C TYR A 67 4.35 7.90 -1.55
N ARG A 68 3.25 8.50 -1.08
CA ARG A 68 2.15 7.79 -0.41
C ARG A 68 1.00 7.55 -1.37
N TYR A 69 0.48 6.32 -1.39
CA TYR A 69 -0.64 5.91 -2.21
C TYR A 69 -1.65 5.14 -1.35
N ILE A 70 -2.93 5.50 -1.47
CA ILE A 70 -4.02 4.71 -0.88
C ILE A 70 -4.41 3.63 -1.87
N ILE A 71 -4.44 2.39 -1.40
CA ILE A 71 -4.79 1.21 -2.19
C ILE A 71 -6.05 0.61 -1.58
N SER A 72 -7.18 0.71 -2.29
CA SER A 72 -8.46 0.13 -1.86
C SER A 72 -8.92 -1.01 -2.77
N THR A 73 -8.36 -1.12 -3.97
CA THR A 73 -8.76 -2.07 -5.01
C THR A 73 -7.57 -2.54 -5.84
N GLU A 74 -7.75 -3.61 -6.61
CA GLU A 74 -6.76 -4.02 -7.62
C GLU A 74 -6.56 -2.96 -8.72
N PHE A 75 -7.59 -2.15 -9.00
CA PHE A 75 -7.51 -1.09 -10.00
C PHE A 75 -6.53 0.01 -9.57
N ASP A 76 -6.51 0.39 -8.29
CA ASP A 76 -5.54 1.36 -7.75
C ASP A 76 -4.10 0.89 -7.97
N ILE A 77 -3.88 -0.42 -7.87
CA ILE A 77 -2.57 -1.05 -8.06
C ILE A 77 -2.18 -1.03 -9.53
N GLN A 78 -3.12 -1.32 -10.43
CA GLN A 78 -2.89 -1.21 -11.87
C GLN A 78 -2.55 0.22 -12.26
N LEU A 79 -3.27 1.21 -11.73
CA LEU A 79 -2.98 2.63 -11.95
C LEU A 79 -1.58 3.00 -11.46
N PHE A 80 -1.21 2.56 -10.25
CA PHE A 80 0.14 2.78 -9.72
C PHE A 80 1.20 2.25 -10.69
N PHE A 81 1.13 0.99 -11.12
CA PHE A 81 2.16 0.42 -12.00
C PHE A 81 2.11 0.91 -13.45
N ASN A 82 0.93 1.25 -13.98
CA ASN A 82 0.78 1.74 -15.35
C ASN A 82 1.19 3.20 -15.50
N GLY A 83 1.11 4.01 -14.44
CA GLY A 83 1.62 5.39 -14.42
C GLY A 83 3.15 5.50 -14.49
N PHE A 84 3.88 4.38 -14.40
CA PHE A 84 5.34 4.29 -14.51
C PHE A 84 5.84 3.78 -15.89
N LYS A 85 4.96 3.68 -16.90
CA LYS A 85 5.38 3.40 -18.28
C LYS A 85 5.74 4.67 -19.05
#